data_AF-A0A1B7LDV7-F1
#
_entry.id   AF-A0A1B7LDV7-F1
#
_cell.length_a   1.000
_cell.length_b   1.000
_cell.length_c   1.000
_cell.angle_alpha   90.00
_cell.angle_beta   90.00
_cell.angle_gamma   90.00
#
_symmetry.space_group_name_H-M   'P 1'
#
loop_
_entity.id
_entity.type
_entity.pdbx_description
1 polymer ?
#
loop_
_entity_poly.entity_id
_entity_poly.type
_entity_poly.pdbx_seq_one_letter_code
_entity_poly.pdbx_strand_id
1 'polypeptide(L)' 'MLNLSEKEIINNAFKMALEHESYRQAKYAFLARSVRDKTLREMFATYAVSCRRHMAMIQTEMKNMNIH' A
#
# COMPACT_ATOMS: atom_id res chain seq x y z
N MET A 1 4.76 7.48 27.24
CA MET A 1 5.08 6.16 26.68
C MET A 1 3.79 5.59 26.12
N LEU A 2 3.76 5.25 24.84
CA LEU A 2 2.70 4.40 24.27
C LEU A 2 2.74 3.06 25.02
N ASN A 3 1.66 2.70 25.71
CA ASN A 3 1.54 1.38 26.33
C ASN A 3 1.67 0.33 25.21
N LEU A 4 2.33 -0.81 25.47
CA LEU A 4 2.61 -1.86 24.47
C LEU A 4 1.39 -2.18 23.58
N SER A 5 0.19 -2.19 24.16
CA SER A 5 -1.09 -2.40 23.44
C SER A 5 -1.38 -1.37 22.34
N GLU A 6 -1.11 -0.07 22.56
CA GLU A 6 -1.34 0.95 21.54
C GLU A 6 -0.32 0.81 20.39
N LYS A 7 0.93 0.46 20.72
CA LYS A 7 1.96 0.16 19.73
C LYS A 7 1.60 -1.09 18.89
N GLU A 8 1.01 -2.11 19.50
CA GLU A 8 0.52 -3.31 18.82
C GLU A 8 -0.66 -3.02 17.89
N ILE A 9 -1.62 -2.20 18.34
CA ILE A 9 -2.75 -1.74 17.52
C ILE A 9 -2.24 -1.00 16.28
N ILE A 10 -1.31 -0.05 16.49
CA ILE A 10 -0.70 0.71 15.39
C ILE A 10 0.05 -0.22 14.45
N ASN A 11 0.83 -1.17 14.97
CA ASN A 11 1.54 -2.15 14.15
C ASN A 11 0.59 -2.98 13.28
N ASN A 12 -0.49 -3.48 13.86
CA ASN A 12 -1.48 -4.25 13.12
C ASN A 12 -2.17 -3.42 12.03
N ALA A 13 -2.51 -2.16 12.33
CA ALA A 13 -3.09 -1.24 11.35
C ALA A 13 -2.15 -1.00 10.15
N PHE A 14 -0.86 -0.81 10.39
CA PHE A 14 0.12 -0.66 9.32
C PHE A 14 0.32 -1.94 8.49
N LYS A 15 0.32 -3.12 9.13
CA LYS A 15 0.35 -4.41 8.41
C LYS A 15 -0.84 -4.57 7.48
N MET A 16 -2.05 -4.30 7.99
CA MET A 16 -3.26 -4.32 7.17
C MET A 16 -3.17 -3.32 6.00
N ALA A 17 -2.66 -2.11 6.25
CA ALA A 17 -2.48 -1.12 5.20
C ALA A 17 -1.51 -1.60 4.10
N LEU A 18 -0.40 -2.26 4.47
CA LEU A 18 0.53 -2.87 3.51
C LEU A 18 -0.12 -3.96 2.67
N GLU A 19 -0.86 -4.87 3.31
CA GLU A 19 -1.58 -5.93 2.60
C GLU A 19 -2.60 -5.37 1.61
N HIS A 20 -3.36 -4.36 2.05
CA HIS A 20 -4.35 -3.69 1.21
C HIS A 20 -3.70 -2.98 0.02
N GLU A 21 -2.60 -2.25 0.22
CA GLU A 21 -1.89 -1.58 -0.87
C GLU A 21 -1.23 -2.58 -1.82
N SER A 22 -0.68 -3.68 -1.31
CA SER A 22 -0.14 -4.77 -2.14
C SER A 22 -1.22 -5.39 -3.02
N TYR A 23 -2.38 -5.72 -2.44
CA TYR A 23 -3.53 -6.25 -3.18
C TYR A 23 -4.01 -5.28 -4.26
N ARG A 24 -4.16 -4.00 -3.93
CA ARG A 24 -4.58 -2.95 -4.88
C ARG A 24 -3.56 -2.77 -5.99
N GLN A 25 -2.26 -2.76 -5.67
CA GLN A 25 -1.19 -2.69 -6.65
C GLN A 25 -1.29 -3.81 -7.66
N ALA A 26 -1.45 -5.06 -7.20
CA ALA A 26 -1.59 -6.22 -8.06
C ALA A 26 -2.85 -6.12 -8.94
N LYS A 27 -3.98 -5.72 -8.35
CA LYS A 27 -5.26 -5.52 -9.05
C LYS A 27 -5.15 -4.47 -10.15
N TYR A 28 -4.60 -3.30 -9.87
CA TYR A 28 -4.46 -2.24 -10.87
C TYR A 28 -3.43 -2.59 -11.94
N ALA A 29 -2.34 -3.26 -11.57
CA ALA A 29 -1.36 -3.75 -12.55
C ALA A 29 -1.97 -4.80 -13.50
N PHE A 30 -2.83 -5.68 -12.99
CA PHE A 30 -3.60 -6.61 -13.80
C PHE A 30 -4.56 -5.86 -14.74
N LEU A 31 -5.39 -4.96 -14.21
CA LEU A 31 -6.33 -4.19 -15.01
C LEU A 31 -5.64 -3.41 -16.13
N ALA A 32 -4.53 -2.72 -15.84
CA ALA A 32 -3.75 -2.01 -16.84
C ALA A 32 -3.33 -2.91 -18.03
N ARG A 33 -2.99 -4.18 -17.78
CA ARG A 33 -2.63 -5.14 -18.84
C ARG A 33 -3.86 -5.68 -19.58
N SER A 34 -5.01 -5.74 -18.93
CA SER A 34 -6.22 -6.36 -19.48
C SER A 34 -7.10 -5.41 -20.28
N VAL A 35 -7.07 -4.09 -20.01
CA VAL A 35 -7.96 -3.15 -20.70
C VAL A 35 -7.43 -2.74 -22.08
N ARG A 36 -8.36 -2.61 -23.04
CA ARG A 36 -8.03 -2.14 -24.39
C ARG A 36 -7.95 -0.61 -24.49
N ASP A 37 -8.80 0.09 -23.74
CA ASP A 37 -8.85 1.55 -23.72
C ASP A 37 -7.54 2.16 -23.20
N LYS A 38 -7.00 3.13 -23.94
CA LYS A 38 -5.70 3.74 -23.63
C LYS A 38 -5.74 4.54 -22.33
N THR A 39 -6.78 5.36 -22.16
CA THR A 39 -6.93 6.24 -20.99
C THR A 39 -7.07 5.43 -19.71
N LEU A 40 -7.91 4.39 -19.73
CA LEU A 40 -8.08 3.49 -18.59
C LEU A 40 -6.79 2.72 -18.27
N ARG A 41 -6.03 2.30 -19.29
CA ARG A 41 -4.73 1.64 -19.09
C ARG A 41 -3.76 2.56 -18.35
N GLU A 42 -3.62 3.80 -18.79
CA GLU A 42 -2.73 4.80 -18.18
C GLU A 42 -3.16 5.14 -16.74
N MET A 43 -4.47 5.26 -16.52
CA MET A 43 -5.04 5.48 -15.18
C MET A 43 -4.71 4.32 -14.23
N PHE A 44 -4.96 3.06 -14.64
CA PHE A 44 -4.64 1.90 -13.81
C PHE A 44 -3.13 1.73 -13.58
N ALA A 45 -2.30 2.00 -14.59
CA ALA A 45 -0.86 1.99 -14.43
C ALA A 45 -0.39 3.03 -13.39
N THR A 46 -0.98 4.23 -13.42
CA THR A 46 -0.72 5.29 -12.44
C THR A 46 -1.13 4.85 -11.03
N TYR A 47 -2.32 4.25 -10.86
CA TYR A 47 -2.75 3.73 -9.55
C TYR A 47 -1.82 2.64 -9.02
N ALA A 48 -1.36 1.71 -9.86
CA ALA A 48 -0.39 0.70 -9.45
C ALA A 48 0.96 1.32 -9.01
N VAL A 49 1.40 2.41 -9.66
CA VAL A 49 2.59 3.17 -9.22
C VAL A 49 2.34 3.86 -7.88
N SER A 50 1.18 4.49 -7.70
CA SER A 50 0.81 5.15 -6.43
C SER A 50 0.77 4.16 -5.27
N CYS A 51 0.17 2.98 -5.44
CA CYS A 51 0.17 1.94 -4.41
C CYS A 51 1.60 1.54 -3.98
N ARG A 52 2.53 1.41 -4.94
CA ARG A 52 3.96 1.14 -4.60
C ARG A 52 4.59 2.25 -3.77
N ARG A 53 4.28 3.51 -4.07
CA ARG A 53 4.76 4.66 -3.29
C ARG A 53 4.16 4.65 -1.88
N HIS A 54 2.87 4.37 -1.74
CA HIS A 54 2.22 4.27 -0.43
C HIS A 54 2.83 3.15 0.41
N MET A 55 3.09 1.97 -0.17
CA MET A 55 3.78 0.88 0.54
C MET A 55 5.16 1.33 1.06
N ALA A 56 5.94 2.04 0.25
CA ALA A 56 7.24 2.56 0.68
C ALA A 56 7.11 3.59 1.81
N MET A 57 6.11 4.47 1.75
CA MET A 57 5.81 5.43 2.81
C MET A 57 5.41 4.71 4.10
N ILE A 58 4.49 3.75 4.03
CA ILE A 58 4.07 2.94 5.18
C ILE A 58 5.27 2.24 5.82
N GLN A 59 6.12 1.58 5.03
CA GLN A 59 7.32 0.93 5.55
C GLN A 59 8.30 1.91 6.20
N THR A 60 8.38 3.14 5.67
CA THR A 60 9.22 4.19 6.27
C THR A 60 8.64 4.63 7.61
N GLU A 61 7.33 4.86 7.71
CA GLU A 61 6.68 5.21 8.97
C GLU A 61 6.77 4.09 10.01
N MET A 62 6.61 2.83 9.60
CA MET A 62 6.82 1.68 10.48
C MET A 62 8.23 1.65 11.07
N LYS A 63 9.26 1.94 10.26
CA LYS A 63 10.64 2.07 10.74
C LYS A 63 10.79 3.24 11.72
N ASN A 64 10.22 4.41 11.41
CA ASN A 64 10.27 5.59 12.29
C ASN A 64 9.64 5.32 13.66
N MET A 65 8.57 4.53 13.69
CA MET A 65 7.84 4.15 14.92
C MET A 65 8.41 2.89 15.60
N ASN A 66 9.48 2.30 15.04
CA ASN A 66 10.10 1.07 15.51
C ASN A 66 9.08 -0.09 15.66
N ILE A 67 8.28 -0.30 14.61
CA ILE A 67 7.28 -1.37 14.47
C ILE A 67 7.57 -2.17 13.19
N HIS A 68 7.15 -3.44 13.17
CA HIS A 68 7.48 -4.43 12.14
C HIS A 68 6.29 -5.33 11.82
#